data_AF-A0A925XCW5-F1
#
_entry.id   AF-A0A925XCW5-F1
#
_cell.length_a   1.000
_cell.length_b   1.000
_cell.length_c   1.000
_cell.angle_alpha   90.00
_cell.angle_beta   90.00
_cell.angle_gamma   90.00
#
_symmetry.space_group_name_H-M   'P 1'
#
loop_
_entity.id
_entity.type
_entity.pdbx_description
1 polymer ?
#
loop_
_entity_poly.entity_id
_entity_poly.type
_entity_poly.pdbx_seq_one_letter_code
_entity_poly.pdbx_strand_id
1 'polypeptide(L)'
;SKTSATPDIILFDNETEMNKVIVEITIHASEKDDFEKTEKLCDKYLVEELFTYNYKTKKWRKYKLGAGELTENVSFCDAIAYNLNNFLI
;
A
#
# COMPACT_ATOMS: atom_id res chain seq x y z
N SER A 1 22.47 6.04 10.00
CA SER A 1 21.18 5.94 10.69
C SER A 1 20.23 5.18 9.76
N LYS A 2 19.94 3.91 10.04
CA LYS A 2 18.95 3.13 9.27
C LYS A 2 17.62 3.28 10.00
N THR A 3 16.90 4.36 9.72
CA THR A 3 15.51 4.49 10.19
C THR A 3 14.71 3.38 9.53
N SER A 4 14.10 2.52 10.35
CA SER A 4 13.04 1.64 9.90
C SER A 4 11.92 2.52 9.36
N ALA A 5 11.66 2.47 8.06
CA ALA A 5 10.49 3.14 7.48
C ALA A 5 9.25 2.60 8.20
N THR A 6 8.58 3.47 8.94
CA THR A 6 7.34 3.16 9.63
C THR A 6 6.21 3.54 8.68
N PRO A 7 5.37 2.58 8.27
CA PRO A 7 4.26 2.89 7.38
C PRO A 7 3.28 3.87 7.99
N ASP A 8 2.63 4.68 7.17
CA ASP A 8 1.60 5.62 7.65
C ASP A 8 0.38 4.90 8.24
N ILE A 9 -0.07 3.84 7.58
CA ILE A 9 -1.21 3.02 8.02
C ILE A 9 -0.92 1.54 7.80
N ILE A 10 -1.30 0.71 8.77
CA ILE A 10 -1.23 -0.75 8.71
C ILE A 10 -2.60 -1.32 9.09
N LEU A 11 -3.06 -2.32 8.35
CA LEU A 11 -4.10 -3.23 8.83
C LEU A 11 -3.42 -4.46 9.42
N PHE A 12 -3.53 -4.59 10.74
CA PHE A 12 -2.93 -5.68 11.51
C PHE A 12 -3.99 -6.69 11.89
N ASP A 13 -3.72 -7.96 11.58
CA ASP A 13 -4.53 -9.08 12.02
C ASP A 13 -4.00 -9.56 13.38
N ASN A 14 -4.81 -9.37 14.43
CA ASN A 14 -4.43 -9.76 15.79
C ASN A 14 -4.49 -11.28 16.03
N GLU A 15 -5.23 -12.04 15.22
CA GLU A 15 -5.32 -13.49 15.39
C GLU A 15 -4.05 -14.18 14.85
N THR A 16 -3.55 -13.68 13.72
CA THR A 16 -2.33 -14.22 13.09
C THR A 16 -1.06 -13.44 13.42
N GLU A 17 -1.19 -12.31 14.13
CA GLU A 17 -0.11 -11.37 14.45
C GLU A 17 0.66 -10.88 13.22
N MET A 18 -0.05 -10.68 12.10
CA MET A 18 0.55 -10.30 10.82
C MET A 18 0.00 -8.98 10.28
N ASN A 19 0.87 -8.23 9.62
CA ASN A 19 0.46 -7.11 8.77
C ASN A 19 -0.23 -7.67 7.52
N LYS A 20 -1.49 -7.30 7.29
CA LYS A 20 -2.23 -7.71 6.09
C LYS A 20 -2.11 -6.69 4.97
N VAL A 21 -2.17 -5.42 5.33
CA VAL A 21 -2.17 -4.30 4.38
C VAL A 21 -1.31 -3.17 4.90
N ILE A 22 -0.59 -2.52 3.98
CA ILE A 22 0.08 -1.24 4.23
C ILE A 22 -0.53 -0.18 3.32
N VAL A 23 -0.71 1.04 3.85
CA VAL A 23 -1.05 2.23 3.06
C VAL A 23 -0.04 3.33 3.35
N GLU A 24 0.53 3.89 2.29
CA GLU A 24 1.48 5.01 2.34
C GLU A 24 0.87 6.26 1.69
N ILE A 25 1.03 7.41 2.31
CA ILE A 25 0.52 8.70 1.84
C ILE A 25 1.69 9.51 1.28
N THR A 26 1.63 9.87 -0.01
CA THR A 26 2.79 10.47 -0.71
C THR A 26 2.47 11.74 -1.49
N ILE A 27 3.51 12.51 -1.80
CA ILE A 27 3.49 13.69 -2.68
C ILE A 27 4.16 13.37 -4.02
N HIS A 28 5.17 12.50 -4.01
CA HIS A 28 6.04 12.21 -5.15
C HIS A 28 5.60 10.90 -5.78
N ALA A 29 4.53 10.93 -6.58
CA ALA A 29 4.17 9.79 -7.43
C ALA A 29 5.08 9.69 -8.67
N SER A 30 6.33 10.16 -8.60
CA SER A 30 7.21 10.11 -9.77
C SER A 30 7.52 8.65 -10.11
N GLU A 31 7.17 8.34 -11.36
CA GLU A 31 7.17 7.05 -12.02
C GLU A 31 8.53 6.33 -11.93
N LYS A 32 8.49 4.99 -11.87
CA LYS A 32 9.61 4.02 -11.79
C LYS A 32 10.31 3.80 -10.43
N ASP A 33 10.91 4.80 -9.79
CA ASP A 33 11.85 4.50 -8.68
C ASP A 33 11.18 4.12 -7.35
N ASP A 34 9.95 4.56 -7.09
CA ASP A 34 9.20 4.20 -5.88
C ASP A 34 8.41 2.90 -6.02
N PHE A 35 8.24 2.38 -7.24
CA PHE A 35 7.55 1.09 -7.42
C PHE A 35 8.47 -0.09 -7.09
N GLU A 36 9.74 -0.03 -7.48
CA GLU A 36 10.74 -1.00 -7.01
C GLU A 36 10.90 -0.97 -5.48
N LYS A 37 10.71 0.20 -4.84
CA LYS A 37 10.62 0.26 -3.38
C LYS A 37 9.35 -0.42 -2.88
N THR A 38 8.22 -0.20 -3.54
CA THR A 38 6.94 -0.80 -3.17
C THR A 38 7.01 -2.33 -3.22
N GLU A 39 7.62 -2.93 -4.25
CA GLU A 39 7.88 -4.38 -4.30
C GLU A 39 8.79 -4.83 -3.16
N LYS A 40 9.93 -4.15 -2.98
CA LYS A 40 10.86 -4.45 -1.87
C LYS A 40 10.21 -4.27 -0.50
N LEU A 41 9.24 -3.38 -0.35
CA LEU A 41 8.49 -3.17 0.89
C LEU A 41 7.44 -4.27 1.07
N CYS A 42 6.76 -4.70 0.01
CA CYS A 42 5.83 -5.84 0.07
C CYS A 42 6.57 -7.12 0.48
N ASP A 43 7.73 -7.38 -0.12
CA ASP A 43 8.59 -8.51 0.25
C ASP A 43 9.18 -8.37 1.65
N LYS A 44 9.59 -7.15 2.04
CA LYS A 44 10.16 -6.88 3.36
C LYS A 44 9.14 -7.00 4.50
N TYR A 45 7.90 -6.58 4.26
CA TYR A 45 6.84 -6.56 5.27
C TYR A 45 5.88 -7.75 5.16
N LEU A 46 6.06 -8.61 4.13
CA LEU A 46 5.25 -9.80 3.87
C LEU A 46 3.74 -9.51 3.88
N VAL A 47 3.33 -8.37 3.32
CA VAL A 47 1.92 -7.97 3.25
C VAL A 47 1.29 -8.45 1.95
N GLU A 48 -0.01 -8.74 1.99
CA GLU A 48 -0.77 -9.25 0.84
C GLU A 48 -1.10 -8.12 -0.14
N GLU A 49 -1.36 -6.91 0.39
CA GLU A 49 -1.67 -5.72 -0.38
C GLU A 49 -0.89 -4.51 0.13
N LEU A 50 -0.41 -3.68 -0.80
CA LEU A 50 0.21 -2.40 -0.48
C LEU A 50 -0.44 -1.31 -1.35
N PHE A 51 -0.85 -0.23 -0.69
CA PHE A 51 -1.45 0.92 -1.33
C PHE A 51 -0.57 2.15 -1.20
N THR A 52 -0.50 2.95 -2.25
CA THR A 52 0.01 4.30 -2.16
C THR A 52 -1.08 5.27 -2.59
N TYR A 53 -1.27 6.33 -1.81
CA TYR A 53 -2.21 7.40 -2.15
C TYR A 53 -1.45 8.71 -2.30
N ASN A 54 -1.43 9.26 -3.51
CA ASN A 54 -0.91 10.59 -3.74
C ASN A 54 -2.00 11.62 -3.43
N TYR A 55 -1.89 12.29 -2.29
CA TYR A 55 -2.93 13.23 -1.85
C TYR A 55 -2.99 14.53 -2.65
N LYS A 56 -1.94 14.87 -3.41
CA LYS A 56 -1.94 16.02 -4.34
C LYS A 56 -2.66 15.70 -5.63
N THR A 57 -2.41 14.53 -6.22
CA THR A 57 -3.02 14.12 -7.51
C THR A 57 -4.32 13.33 -7.33
N LYS A 58 -4.67 12.95 -6.09
CA LYS A 58 -5.83 12.14 -5.73
C LYS A 58 -5.82 10.76 -6.41
N LYS A 59 -4.62 10.21 -6.64
CA LYS A 59 -4.44 8.92 -7.32
C LYS A 59 -4.01 7.83 -6.34
N TRP A 60 -4.65 6.68 -6.45
CA TRP A 60 -4.27 5.44 -5.80
C TRP A 60 -3.38 4.60 -6.72
N ARG A 61 -2.46 3.84 -6.12
CA ARG A 61 -1.80 2.69 -6.76
C ARG A 61 -1.91 1.50 -5.82
N LYS A 62 -2.02 0.30 -6.38
CA LYS A 62 -2.11 -0.96 -5.64
C LYS A 62 -1.04 -1.91 -6.13
N TYR A 63 -0.31 -2.49 -5.19
CA TYR A 63 0.51 -3.68 -5.41
C TYR A 63 -0.11 -4.85 -4.66
N LYS A 64 -0.13 -6.02 -5.30
CA LYS A 64 -0.60 -7.26 -4.68
C LYS A 64 0.47 -8.32 -4.79
N LEU A 65 0.80 -8.97 -3.67
CA LEU A 65 1.81 -10.01 -3.62
C LEU A 65 1.49 -11.12 -4.63
N GLY A 66 2.47 -11.46 -5.47
CA GLY A 66 2.33 -12.47 -6.54
C GLY A 66 1.60 -11.99 -7.81
N ALA A 67 0.92 -10.84 -7.79
CA ALA A 67 0.23 -10.28 -8.97
C ALA A 67 0.89 -9.00 -9.51
N GLY A 68 1.74 -8.34 -8.72
CA GLY A 68 2.44 -7.13 -9.14
C GLY A 68 1.62 -5.86 -8.97
N GLU A 69 1.92 -4.84 -9.78
CA GLU A 69 1.06 -3.64 -9.89
C GLU A 69 -0.29 -3.99 -10.49
N LEU A 70 -1.36 -3.52 -9.85
CA LEU A 70 -2.69 -3.56 -10.42
C LEU A 70 -3.05 -2.18 -10.99
N THR A 71 -3.71 -2.19 -12.15
CA THR A 71 -4.17 -0.97 -12.84
C THR A 71 -5.67 -0.75 -12.71
N GLU A 72 -6.41 -1.76 -12.27
CA GLU A 72 -7.86 -1.73 -12.05
C GLU A 72 -8.19 -1.83 -10.56
N ASN A 73 -9.30 -1.22 -10.14
CA ASN A 73 -9.79 -1.24 -8.75
C ASN A 73 -8.70 -0.91 -7.72
N VAL A 74 -7.82 0.05 -8.05
CA VAL A 74 -6.56 0.35 -7.32
C VAL A 74 -6.75 0.92 -5.92
N SER A 75 -7.98 1.23 -5.52
CA SER A 75 -8.33 1.65 -4.15
C SER A 75 -9.16 0.62 -3.40
N PHE A 76 -9.52 -0.51 -4.03
CA PHE A 76 -10.25 -1.58 -3.37
C PHE A 76 -9.29 -2.48 -2.59
N CYS A 77 -9.55 -2.62 -1.29
CA CYS A 77 -8.79 -3.47 -0.38
C CYS A 77 -9.53 -4.79 -0.18
N ASP A 78 -8.88 -5.87 -0.60
CA ASP A 78 -9.42 -7.23 -0.53
C ASP A 78 -9.53 -7.68 0.93
N ALA A 79 -8.54 -7.34 1.77
CA ALA A 79 -8.50 -7.77 3.18
C ALA A 79 -9.71 -7.33 4.01
N ILE A 80 -10.32 -6.18 3.68
CA ILE A 80 -11.52 -5.66 4.36
C ILE A 80 -12.73 -5.52 3.44
N ALA A 81 -12.63 -6.03 2.20
CA ALA A 81 -13.66 -5.92 1.15
C ALA A 81 -14.25 -4.51 1.00
N TYR A 82 -13.39 -3.47 1.02
CA TYR A 82 -13.82 -2.08 1.05
C TYR A 82 -13.01 -1.18 0.11
N ASN A 83 -13.66 -0.16 -0.45
CA ASN A 83 -12.98 0.86 -1.25
C ASN A 83 -12.40 1.94 -0.34
N LEU A 84 -11.07 1.96 -0.19
CA LEU A 84 -10.35 2.90 0.67
C LEU A 84 -10.56 4.36 0.25
N ASN A 85 -10.88 4.62 -1.02
CA ASN A 85 -11.18 5.96 -1.50
C ASN A 85 -12.42 6.56 -0.82
N ASN A 86 -13.32 5.74 -0.29
CA ASN A 86 -14.52 6.19 0.42
C ASN A 86 -14.22 6.78 1.81
N PHE A 87 -13.01 6.62 2.35
CA PHE A 87 -12.58 7.31 3.58
C PHE A 87 -12.15 8.75 3.33
N LEU A 88 -11.88 9.12 2.08
CA LEU A 88 -11.39 10.44 1.70
C LEU A 88 -12.58 11.40 1.55
N ILE A 89 -12.36 12.65 1.98
CA ILE A 89 -13.31 13.77 1.86
C ILE A 89 -12.92 14.64 0.67
#